data_AF-A0A8I0ZVV5-F1
#
_entry.id   AF-A0A8I0ZVV5-F1
#
_cell.length_a   1.000
_cell.length_b   1.000
_cell.length_c   1.000
_cell.angle_alpha   90.00
_cell.angle_beta   90.00
_cell.angle_gamma   90.00
#
_symmetry.space_group_name_H-M   'P 1'
#
loop_
_entity.id
_entity.type
_entity.pdbx_description
1 polymer ?
#
loop_
_entity_poly.entity_id
_entity_poly.type
_entity_poly.pdbx_seq_one_letter_code
_entity_poly.pdbx_strand_id
1 'polypeptide(L)'
;MPPRPPKSYAWLWVLLGVVTVALVAVVVYVWVLPLVLNDNSDENSARTETVVITSPAAAPQNGVVTPAPNESVPASAARCGSVFSNNEFTTSAVGTSVTSCEFAEEVRYQYVSQGRRGGPVSISAVSPVTGTRYSMNCAGNKVVTCTGGNNAVVYVY
;
A
#
# COMPACT_ATOMS: atom_id res chain seq x y z
N MET A 1 -65.51 1.93 23.20
CA MET A 1 -64.12 1.68 22.73
C MET A 1 -63.37 3.01 22.79
N PRO A 2 -62.34 3.15 23.63
CA PRO A 2 -61.60 4.40 23.73
C PRO A 2 -60.73 4.63 22.47
N PRO A 3 -60.60 5.88 21.99
CA PRO A 3 -59.77 6.21 20.84
C PRO A 3 -58.27 5.99 21.16
N ARG A 4 -57.53 5.45 20.18
CA ARG A 4 -56.08 5.19 20.31
C ARG A 4 -55.33 6.52 20.40
N PRO A 5 -54.41 6.70 21.38
CA PRO A 5 -53.62 7.91 21.47
C PRO A 5 -52.71 8.04 20.24
N PRO A 6 -52.59 9.23 19.64
CA PRO A 6 -51.64 9.46 18.55
C PRO A 6 -50.23 9.29 19.11
N LYS A 7 -49.44 8.41 18.48
CA LYS A 7 -48.03 8.20 18.83
C LYS A 7 -47.29 9.53 18.63
N SER A 8 -46.89 10.15 19.73
CA SER A 8 -46.17 11.41 19.72
C SER A 8 -44.84 11.24 18.98
N TYR A 9 -44.65 12.00 17.90
CA TYR A 9 -43.40 12.08 17.14
C TYR A 9 -42.20 12.58 17.98
N ALA A 10 -42.43 12.95 19.24
CA ALA A 10 -41.39 13.32 20.20
C ALA A 10 -40.32 12.23 20.36
N TRP A 11 -40.71 10.95 20.38
CA TRP A 11 -39.73 9.85 20.47
C TRP A 11 -38.92 9.67 19.17
N LEU A 12 -39.53 9.97 18.01
CA LEU A 12 -38.87 9.94 16.71
C LEU A 12 -37.75 10.99 16.61
N TRP A 13 -37.96 12.19 17.17
CA TRP A 13 -36.93 13.24 17.22
C TRP A 13 -35.77 12.90 18.17
N VAL A 14 -36.05 12.26 19.30
CA VAL A 14 -35.01 11.76 20.22
C VAL A 14 -34.17 10.68 19.56
N LEU A 15 -34.79 9.72 18.88
CA LEU A 15 -34.05 8.67 18.16
C LEU A 15 -33.21 9.24 17.03
N LEU A 16 -33.72 10.22 16.28
CA LEU A 16 -32.96 10.86 15.20
C LEU A 16 -31.72 11.59 15.76
N GLY A 17 -31.86 12.30 16.88
CA GLY A 17 -30.73 12.97 17.55
C GLY A 17 -29.68 11.98 18.08
N VAL A 18 -30.12 10.86 18.65
CA VAL A 18 -29.19 9.82 19.13
C VAL A 18 -28.45 9.17 17.96
N VAL A 19 -29.14 8.88 16.85
CA VAL A 19 -28.54 8.28 15.66
C VAL A 19 -27.55 9.23 15.00
N THR A 20 -27.85 10.53 14.89
CA THR A 20 -26.91 11.50 14.31
C THR A 20 -25.66 11.66 15.17
N VAL A 21 -25.81 11.73 16.50
CA VAL A 21 -24.67 11.78 17.43
C VAL A 21 -23.83 10.50 17.33
N ALA A 22 -24.47 9.33 17.24
CA ALA A 22 -23.76 8.05 17.08
C ALA A 22 -22.99 7.98 15.75
N LEU A 23 -23.59 8.44 14.64
CA LEU A 23 -22.91 8.48 13.35
C LEU A 23 -21.72 9.43 13.35
N VAL A 24 -21.87 10.62 13.94
CA VAL A 24 -20.75 11.56 14.08
C VAL A 24 -19.63 10.97 14.94
N ALA A 25 -19.96 10.28 16.03
CA ALA A 25 -18.98 9.60 16.88
C ALA A 25 -18.24 8.48 16.13
N VAL A 26 -18.94 7.68 15.32
CA VAL A 26 -18.32 6.63 14.48
C VAL A 26 -17.41 7.23 13.42
N VAL A 27 -17.81 8.32 12.78
CA VAL A 27 -16.97 9.03 11.81
C VAL A 27 -15.72 9.56 12.52
N VAL A 28 -15.85 10.28 13.63
CA VAL A 28 -14.67 10.75 14.39
C VAL A 28 -13.79 9.57 14.84
N TYR A 29 -14.37 8.46 15.28
CA TYR A 29 -13.60 7.27 15.65
C TYR A 29 -12.83 6.70 14.45
N VAL A 30 -13.47 6.52 13.29
CA VAL A 30 -12.82 5.97 12.09
C VAL A 30 -11.76 6.93 11.53
N TRP A 31 -11.94 8.24 11.65
CA TRP A 31 -11.00 9.24 11.13
C TRP A 31 -9.89 9.64 12.11
N VAL A 32 -10.11 9.53 13.43
CA VAL A 32 -9.14 9.95 14.47
C VAL A 32 -8.37 8.75 15.07
N LEU A 33 -8.95 7.55 15.10
CA LEU A 33 -8.26 6.35 15.58
C LEU A 33 -6.99 5.97 14.76
N PRO A 34 -6.92 6.12 13.42
CA PRO A 34 -5.68 5.92 12.68
C PRO A 34 -4.66 7.05 12.87
N LEU A 35 -4.96 8.10 13.65
CA LEU A 35 -3.99 9.13 14.06
C LEU A 35 -3.45 8.89 15.48
N VAL A 36 -4.16 8.11 16.33
CA VAL A 36 -3.74 7.80 17.72
C VAL A 36 -3.11 6.41 17.86
N LEU A 37 -3.49 5.43 17.02
CA LEU A 37 -2.81 4.13 16.94
C LEU A 37 -1.59 4.13 16.01
N ASN A 38 -1.29 5.26 15.37
CA ASN A 38 -0.11 5.41 14.52
C ASN A 38 1.09 5.96 15.30
N ASP A 39 1.09 5.79 16.62
CA ASP A 39 2.27 5.79 17.46
C ASP A 39 3.07 4.52 17.13
N ASN A 40 3.69 4.50 15.94
CA ASN A 40 4.82 3.61 15.67
C ASN A 40 6.03 4.24 16.34
N SER A 41 5.99 4.25 17.67
CA SER A 41 7.19 4.38 18.48
C SER A 41 8.14 3.28 18.05
N ASP A 42 9.34 3.71 17.71
CA ASP A 42 10.55 2.91 17.60
C ASP A 42 10.74 2.02 18.85
N GLU A 43 10.13 0.83 18.88
CA GLU A 43 10.52 -0.22 19.82
C GLU A 43 11.61 -1.09 19.20
N ASN A 44 12.80 -0.50 19.14
CA ASN A 44 14.02 -1.22 19.44
C ASN A 44 13.94 -1.77 20.87
N SER A 45 13.31 -2.92 21.05
CA SER A 45 13.50 -3.76 22.23
C SER A 45 14.21 -5.03 21.81
N ALA A 46 15.52 -4.98 22.01
CA ALA A 46 16.45 -6.07 21.89
C ALA A 46 15.94 -7.32 22.61
N ARG A 47 15.71 -8.40 21.85
CA ARG A 47 15.93 -9.74 22.37
C ARG A 47 17.10 -10.37 21.64
N THR A 48 18.21 -10.32 22.34
CA THR A 48 19.43 -11.10 22.15
C THR A 48 19.08 -12.58 21.89
N GLU A 49 19.24 -13.03 20.64
CA GLU A 49 19.73 -14.39 20.39
C GLU A 49 21.09 -14.27 19.72
N THR A 50 22.09 -14.66 20.49
CA THR A 50 23.46 -14.83 20.10
C THR A 50 23.54 -15.86 18.98
N VAL A 51 23.79 -15.43 17.74
CA VAL A 51 24.35 -16.30 16.70
C VAL A 51 25.68 -15.72 16.25
N VAL A 52 26.66 -16.62 16.29
CA VAL A 52 28.10 -16.45 16.30
C VAL A 52 28.62 -15.74 15.04
N ILE A 53 29.54 -14.79 15.27
CA ILE A 53 30.35 -14.11 14.25
C ILE A 53 31.26 -15.13 13.57
N THR A 54 31.20 -15.22 12.24
CA THR A 54 32.38 -15.56 11.42
C THR A 54 32.48 -14.53 10.29
N SER A 55 33.36 -13.54 10.48
CA SER A 55 33.77 -12.49 9.51
C SER A 55 34.85 -13.08 8.57
N PRO A 56 34.91 -12.75 7.26
CA PRO A 56 35.57 -11.50 6.82
C PRO A 56 35.01 -10.79 5.57
N ALA A 57 35.13 -9.45 5.59
CA ALA A 57 35.12 -8.48 4.49
C ALA A 57 33.75 -8.06 3.87
N ALA A 58 33.01 -7.22 4.61
CA ALA A 58 32.08 -6.29 3.98
C ALA A 58 32.87 -5.11 3.38
N ALA A 59 32.94 -5.04 2.06
CA ALA A 59 33.40 -3.84 1.36
C ALA A 59 32.43 -2.68 1.63
N PRO A 60 32.90 -1.43 1.75
CA PRO A 60 32.02 -0.28 1.94
C PRO A 60 31.34 0.02 0.61
N GLN A 61 30.08 -0.35 0.45
CA GLN A 61 29.26 0.20 -0.64
C GLN A 61 28.54 1.45 -0.14
N ASN A 62 29.34 2.49 0.06
CA ASN A 62 28.93 3.87 -0.15
C ASN A 62 28.42 3.98 -1.59
N GLY A 63 27.12 3.80 -1.76
CA GLY A 63 26.42 3.98 -3.01
C GLY A 63 25.04 4.53 -2.73
N VAL A 64 24.97 5.77 -2.26
CA VAL A 64 23.81 6.61 -2.56
C VAL A 64 23.85 6.82 -4.07
N VAL A 65 23.35 5.84 -4.82
CA VAL A 65 23.06 6.01 -6.23
C VAL A 65 21.69 6.67 -6.26
N THR A 66 21.69 8.00 -6.32
CA THR A 66 20.57 8.71 -6.93
C THR A 66 20.35 8.06 -8.29
N PRO A 67 19.23 7.35 -8.53
CA PRO A 67 19.00 6.80 -9.86
C PRO A 67 18.83 7.99 -10.79
N ALA A 68 19.61 8.02 -11.86
CA ALA A 68 19.19 8.78 -13.03
C ALA A 68 17.80 8.26 -13.46
N PRO A 69 17.01 9.01 -14.24
CA PRO A 69 15.80 8.50 -14.84
C PRO A 69 16.19 7.47 -15.92
N ASN A 70 16.66 6.29 -15.53
CA ASN A 70 16.92 5.21 -16.46
C ASN A 70 15.54 4.70 -16.86
N GLU A 71 15.10 5.03 -18.07
CA GLU A 71 13.97 4.38 -18.74
C GLU A 71 14.25 2.90 -19.09
N SER A 72 15.17 2.26 -18.37
CA SER A 72 15.63 0.89 -18.56
C SER A 72 15.53 0.14 -17.24
N VAL A 73 14.87 -1.02 -17.28
CA VAL A 73 14.75 -1.93 -16.13
C VAL A 73 16.16 -2.38 -15.70
N PRO A 74 16.51 -2.30 -14.40
CA PRO A 74 17.82 -2.75 -13.92
C PRO A 74 18.06 -4.23 -14.23
N ALA A 75 19.30 -4.61 -14.55
CA ALA A 75 19.66 -6.00 -14.81
C ALA A 75 19.47 -6.92 -13.59
N SER A 76 19.46 -6.35 -12.38
CA SER A 76 19.18 -7.07 -11.14
C SER A 76 17.69 -7.35 -10.91
N ALA A 77 16.79 -6.76 -11.71
CA ALA A 77 15.36 -6.98 -11.57
C ALA A 77 14.95 -8.28 -12.26
N ALA A 78 14.16 -9.11 -11.58
CA ALA A 78 13.66 -10.35 -12.14
C ALA A 78 12.31 -10.13 -12.83
N ARG A 79 12.21 -10.46 -14.12
CA ARG A 79 10.96 -10.35 -14.88
C ARG A 79 9.92 -11.35 -14.37
N CYS A 80 8.68 -10.91 -14.35
CA CYS A 80 7.54 -11.71 -13.96
C CYS A 80 6.66 -12.04 -15.17
N GLY A 81 5.95 -13.17 -15.08
CA GLY A 81 5.01 -13.58 -16.13
C GLY A 81 3.78 -12.69 -16.12
N SER A 82 3.36 -12.22 -17.29
CA SER A 82 2.17 -11.38 -17.44
C SER A 82 0.91 -12.23 -17.35
N VAL A 83 0.02 -11.92 -16.39
CA VAL A 83 -1.27 -12.64 -16.22
C VAL A 83 -2.44 -11.95 -16.92
N PHE A 84 -2.25 -10.69 -17.34
CA PHE A 84 -3.22 -9.93 -18.13
C PHE A 84 -2.54 -9.14 -19.25
N SER A 85 -3.26 -8.95 -20.36
CA SER A 85 -2.75 -8.25 -21.54
C SER A 85 -3.12 -6.77 -21.53
N ASN A 86 -2.19 -5.92 -21.95
CA ASN A 86 -2.40 -4.51 -22.23
C ASN A 86 -1.35 -4.05 -23.26
N ASN A 87 -1.62 -2.92 -23.93
CA ASN A 87 -0.79 -2.47 -25.05
C ASN A 87 0.35 -1.52 -24.63
N GLU A 88 0.30 -1.00 -23.40
CA GLU A 88 1.20 0.06 -22.93
C GLU A 88 2.30 -0.45 -22.00
N PHE A 89 1.94 -1.33 -21.06
CA PHE A 89 2.80 -1.86 -20.00
C PHE A 89 2.65 -3.37 -19.89
N THR A 90 3.21 -4.07 -20.86
CA THR A 90 2.98 -5.51 -21.08
C THR A 90 3.51 -6.40 -19.98
N THR A 91 4.52 -5.95 -19.23
CA THR A 91 5.34 -6.79 -18.33
C THR A 91 5.62 -6.10 -17.01
N SER A 92 5.86 -6.90 -15.96
CA SER A 92 6.38 -6.42 -14.68
C SER A 92 7.70 -7.11 -14.32
N ALA A 93 8.46 -6.49 -13.41
CA ALA A 93 9.64 -7.10 -12.81
C ALA A 93 9.76 -6.73 -11.33
N VAL A 94 10.31 -7.64 -10.53
CA VAL A 94 10.62 -7.40 -9.11
C VAL A 94 12.04 -6.85 -8.96
N GLY A 95 12.17 -5.75 -8.22
CA GLY A 95 13.46 -5.13 -7.91
C GLY A 95 14.08 -5.56 -6.58
N THR A 96 13.28 -6.16 -5.69
CA THR A 96 13.70 -6.53 -4.33
C THR A 96 13.24 -7.94 -3.96
N SER A 97 14.01 -8.64 -3.13
CA SER A 97 13.74 -10.02 -2.73
C SER A 97 12.48 -10.20 -1.87
N VAL A 98 12.01 -9.12 -1.24
CA VAL A 98 10.75 -9.11 -0.46
C VAL A 98 9.50 -9.07 -1.34
N THR A 99 9.67 -8.91 -2.65
CA THR A 99 8.57 -8.73 -3.61
C THR A 99 8.37 -10.01 -4.41
N SER A 100 7.17 -10.58 -4.38
CA SER A 100 6.82 -11.73 -5.22
C SER A 100 6.35 -11.28 -6.61
N CYS A 101 6.52 -12.16 -7.60
CA CYS A 101 6.04 -11.87 -8.95
C CYS A 101 4.52 -11.70 -9.03
N GLU A 102 3.76 -12.43 -8.22
CA GLU A 102 2.30 -12.28 -8.17
C GLU A 102 1.89 -10.89 -7.67
N PHE A 103 2.62 -10.34 -6.69
CA PHE A 103 2.39 -8.99 -6.23
C PHE A 103 2.81 -7.95 -7.27
N ALA A 104 3.92 -8.16 -7.99
CA ALA A 104 4.36 -7.28 -9.07
C ALA A 104 3.31 -7.18 -10.20
N GLU A 105 2.64 -8.29 -10.51
CA GLU A 105 1.54 -8.31 -11.49
C GLU A 105 0.30 -7.57 -10.99
N GLU A 106 -0.07 -7.69 -9.72
CA GLU A 106 -1.17 -6.89 -9.16
C GLU A 106 -0.83 -5.38 -9.18
N VAL A 107 0.41 -5.02 -8.89
CA VAL A 107 0.90 -3.64 -8.96
C VAL A 107 0.80 -3.12 -10.40
N ARG A 108 1.20 -3.94 -11.39
CA ARG A 108 1.03 -3.61 -12.80
C ARG A 108 -0.43 -3.40 -13.15
N TYR A 109 -1.32 -4.28 -12.68
CA TYR A 109 -2.76 -4.18 -12.89
C TYR A 109 -3.31 -2.86 -12.37
N GLN A 110 -3.01 -2.52 -11.11
CA GLN A 110 -3.48 -1.28 -10.48
C GLN A 110 -2.90 -0.02 -11.13
N TYR A 111 -1.65 -0.06 -11.57
CA TYR A 111 -1.03 1.07 -12.28
C TYR A 111 -1.65 1.29 -13.68
N VAL A 112 -1.95 0.20 -14.39
CA VAL A 112 -2.61 0.29 -15.70
C VAL A 112 -4.05 0.77 -15.52
N SER A 113 -4.79 0.23 -14.55
CA SER A 113 -6.22 0.51 -14.33
C SER A 113 -6.52 1.94 -13.91
N GLN A 114 -5.61 2.59 -13.15
CA GLN A 114 -5.82 3.98 -12.71
C GLN A 114 -5.70 5.03 -13.83
N GLY A 115 -5.05 4.68 -14.95
CA GLY A 115 -5.07 5.47 -16.20
C GLY A 115 -4.27 6.79 -16.23
N ARG A 116 -3.76 7.31 -15.11
CA ARG A 116 -2.91 8.52 -15.10
C ARG A 116 -1.50 8.16 -15.55
N ARG A 117 -0.91 9.03 -16.38
CA ARG A 117 0.43 8.88 -16.98
C ARG A 117 1.22 10.18 -16.84
N GLY A 118 2.54 10.10 -16.97
CA GLY A 118 3.41 11.28 -17.02
C GLY A 118 3.68 11.96 -15.67
N GLY A 119 3.28 11.33 -14.55
CA GLY A 119 3.49 11.87 -13.22
C GLY A 119 3.39 10.79 -12.13
N PRO A 120 3.83 11.12 -10.90
CA PRO A 120 3.74 10.21 -9.78
C PRO A 120 2.28 9.92 -9.41
N VAL A 121 2.00 8.67 -9.10
CA VAL A 121 0.67 8.21 -8.66
C VAL A 121 0.81 7.20 -7.53
N SER A 122 0.00 7.40 -6.49
CA SER A 122 -0.16 6.39 -5.44
C SER A 122 -1.25 5.41 -5.82
N ILE A 123 -0.92 4.13 -5.78
CA ILE A 123 -1.84 3.01 -6.01
C ILE A 123 -1.90 2.13 -4.76
N SER A 124 -2.90 1.27 -4.72
CA SER A 124 -3.06 0.27 -3.67
C SER A 124 -3.24 -1.11 -4.27
N ALA A 125 -2.28 -1.99 -4.03
CA ALA A 125 -2.24 -3.35 -4.57
C ALA A 125 -2.41 -4.38 -3.45
N VAL A 126 -3.16 -5.44 -3.69
CA VAL A 126 -3.35 -6.55 -2.74
C VAL A 126 -2.34 -7.63 -3.06
N SER A 127 -1.53 -8.04 -2.10
CA SER A 127 -0.63 -9.19 -2.27
C SER A 127 -1.44 -10.48 -2.31
N PRO A 128 -1.43 -11.26 -3.40
CA PRO A 128 -2.07 -12.57 -3.43
C PRO A 128 -1.40 -13.56 -2.45
N VAL A 129 -0.12 -13.33 -2.13
CA VAL A 129 0.65 -14.19 -1.22
C VAL A 129 0.20 -14.04 0.22
N THR A 130 -0.04 -12.81 0.69
CA THR A 130 -0.34 -12.53 2.10
C THR A 130 -1.77 -12.06 2.34
N GLY A 131 -2.53 -11.75 1.30
CA GLY A 131 -3.85 -11.11 1.37
C GLY A 131 -3.81 -9.66 1.86
N THR A 132 -2.62 -9.09 2.06
CA THR A 132 -2.45 -7.75 2.63
C THR A 132 -2.48 -6.71 1.52
N ARG A 133 -3.13 -5.59 1.80
CA ARG A 133 -3.16 -4.43 0.91
C ARG A 133 -1.98 -3.50 1.21
N TYR A 134 -1.16 -3.24 0.20
CA TYR A 134 0.00 -2.35 0.29
C TYR A 134 -0.23 -1.08 -0.53
N SER A 135 0.24 0.06 -0.03
CA SER A 135 0.30 1.31 -0.79
C SER A 135 1.66 1.42 -1.48
N MET A 136 1.63 1.76 -2.77
CA MET A 136 2.82 1.91 -3.61
C MET A 136 2.75 3.25 -4.33
N ASN A 137 3.88 3.94 -4.42
CA ASN A 137 4.03 5.15 -5.21
C ASN A 137 4.77 4.80 -6.51
N CYS A 138 4.12 5.05 -7.63
CA CYS A 138 4.61 4.75 -8.96
C CYS A 138 5.01 6.03 -9.69
N ALA A 139 6.22 6.07 -10.25
CA ALA A 139 6.69 7.19 -11.06
C ALA A 139 7.54 6.70 -12.23
N GLY A 140 7.49 7.43 -13.34
CA GLY A 140 8.19 7.10 -14.58
C GLY A 140 7.30 7.25 -15.81
N ASN A 141 7.88 7.03 -16.99
CA ASN A 141 7.18 7.10 -18.27
C ASN A 141 7.20 5.74 -18.98
N LYS A 142 8.33 5.40 -19.62
CA LYS A 142 8.49 4.11 -20.32
C LYS A 142 8.67 2.93 -19.35
N VAL A 143 9.48 3.14 -18.32
CA VAL A 143 9.64 2.21 -17.20
C VAL A 143 9.16 2.94 -15.96
N VAL A 144 8.11 2.41 -15.38
CA VAL A 144 7.48 2.94 -14.17
C VAL A 144 8.03 2.16 -12.99
N THR A 145 8.62 2.88 -12.04
CA THR A 145 9.10 2.31 -10.79
C THR A 145 8.06 2.55 -9.72
N CYS A 146 7.51 1.48 -9.18
CA CYS A 146 6.59 1.48 -8.06
C CYS A 146 7.31 1.06 -6.79
N THR A 147 7.32 1.93 -5.77
CA THR A 147 7.97 1.68 -4.49
C THR A 147 6.98 1.81 -3.34
N GLY A 148 7.02 0.93 -2.35
CA GLY A 148 6.11 1.00 -1.21
C GLY A 148 6.32 -0.09 -0.16
N GLY A 149 5.53 -0.04 0.91
CA GLY A 149 5.54 -1.03 2.00
C GLY A 149 6.94 -1.24 2.61
N ASN A 150 7.39 -2.50 2.67
CA ASN A 150 8.64 -2.96 3.29
C ASN A 150 9.86 -2.80 2.36
N ASN A 151 10.08 -1.62 1.79
CA ASN A 151 11.09 -1.39 0.74
C ASN A 151 10.86 -2.24 -0.52
N ALA A 152 9.60 -2.52 -0.87
CA ALA A 152 9.29 -3.24 -2.11
C ALA A 152 9.54 -2.32 -3.31
N VAL A 153 10.20 -2.86 -4.34
CA VAL A 153 10.41 -2.19 -5.63
C VAL A 153 9.87 -3.07 -6.74
N VAL A 154 9.00 -2.51 -7.57
CA VAL A 154 8.42 -3.15 -8.76
C VAL A 154 8.64 -2.25 -9.96
N TYR A 155 9.01 -2.84 -11.09
CA TYR A 155 9.11 -2.15 -12.37
C TYR A 155 7.96 -2.59 -13.29
N VAL A 156 7.35 -1.64 -13.98
CA VAL A 156 6.24 -1.82 -14.91
C VAL A 156 6.61 -1.19 -16.24
N TYR A 157 6.55 -1.96 -17.34
CA TYR A 157 7.02 -1.56 -18.68
C TYR A 157 6.37 -2.36 -19.81
#